data_AF-A0A917NA10-F1
#
_entry.id   AF-A0A917NA10-F1
#
_cell.length_a   1.000
_cell.length_b   1.000
_cell.length_c   1.000
_cell.angle_alpha   90.00
_cell.angle_beta   90.00
_cell.angle_gamma   90.00
#
_symmetry.space_group_name_H-M   'P 1'
#
loop_
_entity.id
_entity.type
_entity.pdbx_description
1 polymer ?
#
loop_
_entity_poly.entity_id
_entity_poly.type
_entity_poly.pdbx_seq_one_letter_code
_entity_poly.pdbx_strand_id
1 'polypeptide(L)'
;MELNIMKISATVLDEKNNLVFVTLFESYLAKFILEHSELYVEAFKKLLHGLDQLLTTENELRQQIISRKSKGFDLDRVLYFIFSQVNEQYPGYASFRDVIDNFQLSSADYLLKQITDNVLTPAKPTPSPVVSQVGIFKSITEPTSRRSPFNSSRSPLLFHERNRGVVEISSELSDEDEANDEFTYNLGIVSELFTPADFKGYFKHPIYPARYNYYPHEESYVARWLRKRQCPVISGSSGSTEALLSRVFPLIQTLTSEEKKIILFAQACNMVANGHHSIFEAMIVAESFGYVLETKPTLLEFYLQGVPEVIQKSEAFHDFLASEAIQSLPMDRPMTPLEISTSEEDGFFDEISMLTT
;
A
#
# COMPACT_ATOMS: atom_id res chain seq x y z
N MET A 1 32.95 -13.26 -5.07
CA MET A 1 32.42 -14.49 -4.45
C MET A 1 30.94 -14.49 -4.78
N GLU A 2 30.60 -15.09 -5.92
CA GLU A 2 29.23 -15.15 -6.41
C GLU A 2 28.44 -16.09 -5.50
N LEU A 3 27.38 -15.56 -4.87
CA LEU A 3 26.39 -16.40 -4.22
C LEU A 3 25.66 -17.14 -5.34
N ASN A 4 26.10 -18.37 -5.59
CA ASN A 4 25.29 -19.41 -6.23
C ASN A 4 23.88 -19.29 -5.68
N ILE A 5 22.87 -19.26 -6.57
CA ILE A 5 21.45 -19.32 -6.22
C ILE A 5 21.23 -20.64 -5.48
N MET A 6 21.49 -20.64 -4.16
CA MET A 6 21.16 -21.75 -3.28
C MET A 6 19.65 -21.84 -3.34
N LYS A 7 19.13 -23.03 -3.68
CA LYS A 7 17.71 -23.34 -3.49
C LYS A 7 17.35 -23.00 -2.05
N ILE A 8 16.64 -21.89 -1.85
CA ILE A 8 16.24 -21.44 -0.52
C ILE A 8 15.21 -22.45 -0.03
N SER A 9 15.49 -23.07 1.12
CA SER A 9 14.56 -24.01 1.72
C SER A 9 13.22 -23.32 2.00
N ALA A 10 12.12 -24.03 1.80
CA ALA A 10 10.76 -23.54 2.06
C ALA A 10 10.50 -23.15 3.53
N THR A 11 11.45 -23.35 4.43
CA THR A 11 11.30 -23.10 5.88
C THR A 11 12.24 -22.02 6.43
N VAL A 12 13.04 -21.35 5.59
CA VAL A 12 13.94 -20.31 6.08
C VAL A 12 13.14 -19.07 6.49
N LEU A 13 13.34 -18.65 7.73
CA LEU A 13 12.75 -17.44 8.31
C LEU A 13 13.81 -16.36 8.47
N ASP A 14 13.40 -15.10 8.30
CA ASP A 14 14.20 -13.93 8.65
C ASP A 14 14.10 -13.58 10.15
N GLU A 15 14.78 -12.52 10.58
CA GLU A 15 14.78 -12.00 11.95
C GLU A 15 13.41 -11.55 12.46
N LYS A 16 12.43 -11.39 11.57
CA LYS A 16 11.05 -11.01 11.86
C LYS A 16 10.08 -12.17 11.65
N ASN A 17 10.57 -13.41 11.61
CA ASN A 17 9.77 -14.62 11.37
C ASN A 17 9.00 -14.62 10.02
N ASN A 18 9.41 -13.82 9.03
CA ASN A 18 8.86 -13.92 7.68
C ASN A 18 9.55 -15.02 6.90
N LEU A 19 8.82 -15.71 6.03
CA LEU A 19 9.41 -16.65 5.09
C LEU A 19 10.23 -15.90 4.04
N VAL A 20 11.53 -16.17 4.00
CA VAL A 20 12.47 -15.46 3.12
C VAL A 20 12.09 -15.57 1.65
N PHE A 21 11.61 -16.72 1.20
CA PHE A 21 11.21 -16.88 -0.20
C PHE A 21 9.98 -16.04 -0.56
N VAL A 22 9.10 -15.75 0.40
CA VAL A 22 7.90 -14.91 0.17
C VAL A 22 8.30 -13.45 0.09
N THR A 23 9.19 -12.98 0.98
CA THR A 23 9.73 -11.61 0.90
C THR A 23 10.53 -11.39 -0.38
N LEU A 24 11.25 -12.43 -0.86
CA LEU A 24 11.91 -12.42 -2.16
C LEU A 24 10.92 -12.32 -3.31
N PHE A 25 9.86 -13.14 -3.31
CA PHE A 25 8.83 -13.10 -4.35
C PHE A 25 8.19 -11.71 -4.45
N GLU A 26 7.77 -11.13 -3.32
CA GLU A 26 7.21 -9.78 -3.30
C GLU A 26 8.20 -8.73 -3.81
N SER A 27 9.47 -8.83 -3.42
CA SER A 27 10.50 -7.88 -3.83
C SER A 27 10.84 -8.00 -5.32
N TYR A 28 10.88 -9.22 -5.87
CA TYR A 28 11.03 -9.42 -7.32
C TYR A 28 9.80 -8.92 -8.09
N LEU A 29 8.59 -9.14 -7.58
CA LEU A 29 7.37 -8.60 -8.17
C LEU A 29 7.35 -7.07 -8.15
N ALA A 30 7.84 -6.46 -7.07
CA ALA A 30 8.01 -5.03 -6.97
C ALA A 30 9.04 -4.48 -7.97
N LYS A 31 10.20 -5.14 -8.09
CA LYS A 31 11.21 -4.82 -9.11
C LYS A 31 10.65 -4.93 -10.52
N PHE A 32 9.92 -6.00 -10.84
CA PHE A 32 9.25 -6.18 -12.13
C PHE A 32 8.35 -4.98 -12.44
N ILE A 33 7.49 -4.56 -11.50
CA ILE A 33 6.63 -3.41 -11.71
C ILE A 33 7.44 -2.13 -11.91
N LEU A 34 8.48 -1.86 -11.12
CA LEU A 34 9.31 -0.67 -11.34
C LEU A 34 9.98 -0.64 -12.72
N GLU A 35 10.30 -1.80 -13.29
CA GLU A 35 10.97 -1.92 -14.60
C GLU A 35 9.98 -1.90 -15.78
N HIS A 36 8.69 -2.13 -15.53
CA HIS A 36 7.63 -2.21 -16.55
C HIS A 36 6.56 -1.13 -16.38
N SER A 37 6.98 0.13 -16.39
CA SER A 37 6.11 1.29 -16.19
C SER A 37 4.96 1.40 -17.18
N GLU A 38 5.13 0.87 -18.40
CA GLU A 38 4.13 0.83 -19.47
C GLU A 38 2.83 0.12 -19.05
N LEU A 39 2.88 -0.74 -18.03
CA LEU A 39 1.73 -1.51 -17.54
C LEU A 39 0.77 -0.70 -16.67
N TYR A 40 1.20 0.44 -16.11
CA TYR A 40 0.40 1.23 -15.17
C TYR A 40 0.47 2.75 -15.35
N VAL A 41 1.44 3.24 -16.13
CA VAL A 41 1.67 4.69 -16.31
C VAL A 41 0.41 5.45 -16.75
N GLU A 42 -0.37 4.90 -17.68
CA GLU A 42 -1.55 5.57 -18.20
C GLU A 42 -2.66 5.70 -17.16
N ALA A 43 -2.85 4.69 -16.31
CA ALA A 43 -3.81 4.75 -15.20
C ALA A 43 -3.40 5.85 -14.18
N PHE A 44 -2.10 5.93 -13.85
CA PHE A 44 -1.58 6.99 -12.97
C PHE A 44 -1.68 8.37 -13.59
N LYS A 45 -1.31 8.54 -14.86
CA LYS A 45 -1.44 9.84 -15.55
C LYS A 45 -2.88 10.31 -15.56
N LYS A 46 -3.83 9.41 -15.80
CA LYS A 46 -5.26 9.72 -15.73
C LYS A 46 -5.71 10.14 -14.33
N LEU A 47 -5.22 9.47 -13.28
CA LEU A 47 -5.44 9.87 -11.89
C LEU A 47 -4.89 11.27 -11.62
N LEU A 48 -3.62 11.53 -11.98
CA LEU A 48 -2.94 12.80 -11.75
C LEU A 48 -3.57 13.94 -12.55
N HIS A 49 -3.97 13.72 -13.80
CA HIS A 49 -4.74 14.69 -14.58
C HIS A 49 -6.08 15.01 -13.93
N GLY A 50 -6.78 14.00 -13.39
CA GLY A 50 -8.03 14.21 -12.67
C GLY A 50 -7.83 15.06 -11.41
N LEU A 51 -6.75 14.83 -10.67
CA LEU A 51 -6.40 15.63 -9.48
C LEU A 51 -5.99 17.04 -9.85
N ASP A 52 -5.21 17.23 -10.90
CA ASP A 52 -4.85 18.55 -11.42
C ASP A 52 -6.12 19.34 -11.76
N GLN A 53 -6.99 18.80 -12.62
CA GLN A 53 -8.27 19.43 -12.97
C GLN A 53 -9.12 19.76 -11.75
N LEU A 54 -9.20 18.84 -10.77
CA LEU A 54 -9.96 19.04 -9.55
C LEU A 54 -9.42 20.21 -8.70
N LEU A 55 -8.10 20.35 -8.59
CA LEU A 55 -7.47 21.28 -7.65
C LEU A 55 -7.14 22.64 -8.28
N THR A 56 -6.87 22.69 -9.58
CA THR A 56 -6.44 23.90 -10.30
C THR A 56 -7.55 24.57 -11.11
N THR A 57 -8.65 23.86 -11.41
CA THR A 57 -9.81 24.44 -12.10
C THR A 57 -10.95 24.71 -11.12
N GLU A 58 -11.64 25.84 -11.29
CA GLU A 58 -12.78 26.20 -10.45
C GLU A 58 -13.95 25.21 -10.66
N ASN A 59 -14.34 24.51 -9.60
CA ASN A 59 -15.42 23.52 -9.64
C ASN A 59 -16.05 23.32 -8.23
N GLU A 60 -17.25 22.70 -8.19
CA GLU A 60 -17.99 22.50 -6.95
C GLU A 60 -17.25 21.64 -5.92
N LEU A 61 -16.54 20.59 -6.35
CA LEU A 61 -15.81 19.68 -5.46
C LEU A 61 -14.61 20.39 -4.82
N ARG A 62 -13.89 21.22 -5.58
CA ARG A 62 -12.82 22.09 -5.07
C ARG A 62 -13.33 22.99 -3.95
N GLN A 63 -14.47 23.65 -4.17
CA GLN A 63 -15.08 24.50 -3.16
C GLN A 63 -15.53 23.72 -1.92
N GLN A 64 -16.05 22.50 -2.09
CA GLN A 64 -16.37 21.61 -0.97
C GLN A 64 -15.13 21.23 -0.16
N ILE A 65 -14.00 20.93 -0.81
CA ILE A 65 -12.72 20.65 -0.13
C ILE A 65 -12.30 21.85 0.71
N ILE A 66 -12.25 23.04 0.11
CA ILE A 66 -11.78 24.27 0.76
C ILE A 66 -12.69 24.63 1.94
N SER A 67 -14.02 24.52 1.78
CA SER A 67 -14.99 24.88 2.82
C SER A 67 -14.87 24.08 4.12
N ARG A 68 -14.22 22.91 4.08
CA ARG A 68 -13.99 22.04 5.25
C ARG A 68 -12.64 22.27 5.92
N LYS A 69 -11.85 23.21 5.41
CA LYS A 69 -10.55 23.57 5.98
C LYS A 69 -10.68 24.71 7.00
N SER A 70 -9.61 24.91 7.76
CA SER A 70 -9.55 26.00 8.74
C SER A 70 -9.66 27.38 8.07
N LYS A 71 -10.14 28.37 8.83
CA LYS A 71 -10.15 29.77 8.37
C LYS A 71 -8.72 30.19 8.02
N GLY A 72 -8.50 30.65 6.79
CA GLY A 72 -7.19 31.03 6.28
C GLY A 72 -6.47 29.95 5.46
N PHE A 73 -7.11 28.80 5.22
CA PHE A 73 -6.61 27.84 4.23
C PHE A 73 -6.57 28.46 2.84
N ASP A 74 -5.40 28.45 2.23
CA ASP A 74 -5.13 28.96 0.88
C ASP A 74 -4.57 27.80 0.06
N LEU A 75 -5.38 27.28 -0.87
CA LEU A 75 -5.03 26.11 -1.66
C LEU A 75 -3.78 26.34 -2.50
N ASP A 76 -3.60 27.54 -3.05
CA ASP A 76 -2.48 27.84 -3.95
C ASP A 76 -1.17 27.85 -3.17
N ARG A 77 -1.18 28.39 -1.93
CA ARG A 77 -0.02 28.31 -1.02
C ARG A 77 0.30 26.88 -0.61
N VAL A 78 -0.73 26.07 -0.35
CA VAL A 78 -0.55 24.66 0.02
C VAL A 78 -0.01 23.85 -1.15
N LEU A 79 -0.50 24.07 -2.37
CA LEU A 79 0.03 23.43 -3.58
C LEU A 79 1.48 23.86 -3.83
N TYR A 80 1.80 25.14 -3.67
CA TYR A 80 3.19 25.62 -3.75
C TYR A 80 4.10 24.91 -2.73
N PHE A 81 3.66 24.76 -1.49
CA PHE A 81 4.39 24.00 -0.47
C PHE A 81 4.59 22.54 -0.88
N ILE A 82 3.53 21.86 -1.33
CA ILE A 82 3.59 20.47 -1.80
C ILE A 82 4.61 20.33 -2.93
N PHE A 83 4.54 21.15 -3.97
CA PHE A 83 5.47 21.06 -5.09
C PHE A 83 6.90 21.45 -4.72
N SER A 84 7.09 22.32 -3.73
CA SER A 84 8.42 22.60 -3.18
C SER A 84 9.03 21.35 -2.53
N GLN A 85 8.24 20.60 -1.74
CA GLN A 85 8.68 19.34 -1.12
C GLN A 85 8.91 18.24 -2.15
N VAL A 86 8.04 18.12 -3.15
CA VAL A 86 8.22 17.16 -4.26
C VAL A 86 9.49 17.48 -5.03
N ASN A 87 9.74 18.74 -5.36
CA ASN A 87 10.94 19.17 -6.08
C ASN A 87 12.24 19.02 -5.25
N GLU A 88 12.16 19.15 -3.93
CA GLU A 88 13.28 18.88 -3.02
C GLU A 88 13.68 17.40 -3.07
N GLN A 89 12.70 16.49 -3.03
CA GLN A 89 12.94 15.04 -3.10
C GLN A 89 13.26 14.56 -4.53
N TYR A 90 12.60 15.15 -5.53
CA TYR A 90 12.68 14.80 -6.95
C TYR A 90 12.93 16.08 -7.78
N PRO A 91 14.20 16.46 -8.02
CA PRO A 91 14.53 17.70 -8.73
C PRO A 91 13.89 17.78 -10.12
N GLY A 92 13.23 18.91 -10.39
CA GLY A 92 12.52 19.19 -11.65
C GLY A 92 11.00 18.94 -11.61
N TYR A 93 10.47 18.44 -10.50
CA TYR A 93 9.04 18.10 -10.34
C TYR A 93 8.31 19.23 -9.60
N ALA A 94 8.05 20.35 -10.30
CA ALA A 94 7.47 21.56 -9.70
C ALA A 94 5.96 21.74 -9.95
N SER A 95 5.34 20.82 -10.69
CA SER A 95 3.91 20.86 -11.02
C SER A 95 3.36 19.46 -11.32
N PHE A 96 2.03 19.34 -11.40
CA PHE A 96 1.38 18.11 -11.90
C PHE A 96 1.91 17.73 -13.27
N ARG A 97 2.06 18.71 -14.16
CA ARG A 97 2.53 18.49 -15.53
C ARG A 97 3.93 17.87 -15.54
N ASP A 98 4.85 18.36 -14.72
CA ASP A 98 6.21 17.81 -14.69
C ASP A 98 6.23 16.34 -14.24
N VAL A 99 5.40 16.00 -13.25
CA VAL A 99 5.24 14.62 -12.73
C VAL A 99 4.57 13.72 -13.77
N ILE A 100 3.64 14.25 -14.55
CA ILE A 100 2.94 13.51 -15.61
C ILE A 100 3.85 13.29 -16.83
N ASP A 101 4.50 14.36 -17.31
CA ASP A 101 5.34 14.34 -18.50
C ASP A 101 6.61 13.51 -18.26
N ASN A 102 7.16 13.52 -17.04
CA ASN A 102 8.35 12.76 -16.63
C ASN A 102 8.01 11.68 -15.59
N PHE A 103 6.96 10.89 -15.85
CA PHE A 103 6.42 9.96 -14.87
C PHE A 103 7.46 9.00 -14.26
N GLN A 104 7.52 9.01 -12.93
CA GLN A 104 8.17 7.99 -12.11
C GLN A 104 7.24 7.61 -10.96
N LEU A 105 7.08 6.32 -10.69
CA LEU A 105 6.14 5.82 -9.69
C LEU A 105 6.39 6.41 -8.30
N SER A 106 7.65 6.49 -7.88
CA SER A 106 8.06 7.05 -6.59
C SER A 106 7.68 8.53 -6.43
N SER A 107 7.90 9.35 -7.45
CA SER A 107 7.50 10.77 -7.47
C SER A 107 5.97 10.94 -7.46
N ALA A 108 5.25 10.11 -8.21
CA ALA A 108 3.80 10.16 -8.30
C ALA A 108 3.15 9.76 -6.98
N ASP A 109 3.61 8.66 -6.37
CA ASP A 109 3.13 8.19 -5.07
C ASP A 109 3.44 9.19 -3.95
N TYR A 110 4.63 9.81 -3.97
CA TYR A 110 4.97 10.87 -3.02
C TYR A 110 4.08 12.12 -3.20
N LEU A 111 3.80 12.54 -4.44
CA LEU A 111 2.86 13.63 -4.70
C LEU A 111 1.45 13.29 -4.19
N LEU A 112 0.96 12.08 -4.46
CA LEU A 112 -0.36 11.61 -3.98
C LEU A 112 -0.43 11.64 -2.45
N LYS A 113 0.63 11.20 -1.77
CA LYS A 113 0.73 11.28 -0.31
C LYS A 113 0.63 12.74 0.16
N GLN A 114 1.44 13.64 -0.41
CA GLN A 114 1.44 15.05 -0.03
C GLN A 114 0.09 15.74 -0.26
N ILE A 115 -0.57 15.47 -1.38
CA ILE A 115 -1.93 15.96 -1.66
C ILE A 115 -2.91 15.40 -0.63
N THR A 116 -2.81 14.11 -0.33
CA THR A 116 -3.74 13.48 0.61
C THR A 116 -3.59 14.06 2.02
N ASP A 117 -2.37 14.21 2.51
CA ASP A 117 -2.10 14.70 3.86
C ASP A 117 -2.44 16.18 4.02
N ASN A 118 -2.06 17.02 3.04
CA ASN A 118 -2.20 18.47 3.17
C ASN A 118 -3.53 19.01 2.63
N VAL A 119 -4.10 18.37 1.60
CA VAL A 119 -5.30 18.86 0.90
C VAL A 119 -6.53 18.02 1.21
N LEU A 120 -6.46 16.69 1.10
CA LEU A 120 -7.67 15.85 1.18
C LEU A 120 -8.03 15.41 2.60
N THR A 121 -7.09 15.47 3.54
CA THR A 121 -7.36 15.16 4.95
C THR A 121 -8.13 16.33 5.59
N PRO A 122 -9.33 16.11 6.15
CA PRO A 122 -10.09 17.17 6.80
C PRO A 122 -9.30 17.78 7.97
N ALA A 123 -9.60 19.04 8.31
CA ALA A 123 -9.12 19.58 9.58
C ALA A 123 -9.65 18.69 10.71
N LYS A 124 -8.78 18.28 11.65
CA LYS A 124 -9.20 17.49 12.82
C LYS A 124 -10.40 18.19 13.47
N PRO A 125 -11.60 17.60 13.51
CA PRO A 125 -12.67 18.16 14.30
C PRO A 125 -12.21 18.14 15.75
N THR A 126 -12.25 19.29 16.42
CA THR A 126 -12.29 19.30 17.89
C THR A 126 -13.41 18.34 18.32
N PRO A 127 -13.15 17.40 19.24
CA PRO A 127 -14.04 16.28 19.47
C PRO A 127 -15.35 16.78 20.10
N SER A 128 -16.46 16.57 19.40
CA SER A 128 -17.78 16.51 20.00
C SER A 128 -18.35 15.12 19.71
N PRO A 129 -18.69 14.33 20.73
CA PRO A 129 -19.23 12.99 20.54
C PRO A 129 -20.73 13.11 20.26
N VAL A 130 -21.21 12.63 19.11
CA VAL A 130 -22.61 12.25 18.99
C VAL A 130 -22.72 10.91 18.28
N VAL A 131 -22.98 9.91 19.11
CA VAL A 131 -23.52 8.59 18.77
C VAL A 131 -24.94 8.80 18.25
N SER A 132 -25.13 8.98 16.95
CA SER A 132 -26.41 8.70 16.26
C SER A 132 -26.27 8.91 14.75
N GLN A 133 -25.86 7.86 14.04
CA GLN A 133 -26.27 7.60 12.65
C GLN A 133 -25.87 6.17 12.27
N VAL A 134 -26.42 5.20 13.01
CA VAL A 134 -26.56 3.83 12.53
C VAL A 134 -27.89 3.79 11.79
N GLY A 135 -27.86 3.70 10.47
CA GLY A 135 -29.08 3.70 9.68
C GLY A 135 -28.85 3.66 8.18
N ILE A 136 -28.93 2.43 7.65
CA ILE A 136 -29.32 2.07 6.28
C ILE A 136 -28.22 2.27 5.23
N PHE A 137 -27.71 1.18 4.64
CA PHE A 137 -27.84 0.87 3.19
C PHE A 137 -26.98 -0.34 2.79
N LYS A 138 -27.67 -1.44 2.49
CA LYS A 138 -27.22 -2.58 1.69
C LYS A 138 -27.09 -2.21 0.20
N SER A 139 -26.17 -2.95 -0.44
CA SER A 139 -26.02 -3.32 -1.85
C SER A 139 -25.74 -2.25 -2.90
N ILE A 140 -24.61 -2.50 -3.57
CA ILE A 140 -24.07 -1.83 -4.75
C ILE A 140 -24.86 -2.30 -5.95
N THR A 141 -25.68 -1.43 -6.53
CA THR A 141 -25.95 -1.32 -7.98
C THR A 141 -26.87 -0.11 -8.17
N GLU A 142 -26.43 0.82 -9.02
CA GLU A 142 -27.20 1.93 -9.58
C GLU A 142 -27.39 3.25 -8.79
N PRO A 143 -27.59 4.37 -9.52
CA PRO A 143 -27.02 5.68 -9.23
C PRO A 143 -28.01 6.56 -8.47
N THR A 144 -27.59 7.08 -7.31
CA THR A 144 -28.06 8.30 -6.63
C THR A 144 -27.81 8.17 -5.13
N SER A 145 -26.54 8.07 -4.71
CA SER A 145 -26.21 8.49 -3.35
C SER A 145 -24.86 9.18 -3.36
N ARG A 146 -24.90 10.52 -3.36
CA ARG A 146 -23.76 11.40 -3.09
C ARG A 146 -23.30 11.14 -1.65
N ARG A 147 -22.54 10.07 -1.42
CA ARG A 147 -21.82 9.85 -0.16
C ARG A 147 -20.55 10.70 -0.21
N SER A 148 -20.34 11.51 0.84
CA SER A 148 -19.23 12.45 0.93
C SER A 148 -17.89 11.72 0.75
N PRO A 149 -17.01 12.13 -0.19
CA PRO A 149 -15.68 11.52 -0.41
C PRO A 149 -14.67 11.77 0.73
N PHE A 150 -15.16 12.16 1.90
CA PHE A 150 -14.40 12.53 3.10
C PHE A 150 -15.00 11.91 4.36
N ASN A 151 -15.73 10.80 4.24
CA ASN A 151 -16.11 10.04 5.42
C ASN A 151 -14.82 9.39 5.97
N SER A 152 -14.48 9.66 7.23
CA SER A 152 -13.31 9.05 7.88
C SER A 152 -13.44 7.53 7.85
N SER A 153 -12.48 6.85 7.21
CA SER A 153 -12.19 5.40 7.16
C SER A 153 -13.30 4.42 7.58
N ARG A 154 -13.56 3.42 6.75
CA ARG A 154 -14.42 2.28 7.08
C ARG A 154 -13.81 1.22 8.02
N SER A 155 -12.60 1.39 8.57
CA SER A 155 -12.21 0.54 9.72
C SER A 155 -11.14 1.17 10.61
N PRO A 156 -11.52 2.02 11.59
CA PRO A 156 -10.65 2.41 12.71
C PRO A 156 -10.03 1.20 13.43
N LEU A 157 -10.65 0.02 13.29
CA LEU A 157 -10.18 -1.22 13.87
C LEU A 157 -8.87 -1.69 13.24
N LEU A 158 -8.69 -1.66 11.91
CA LEU A 158 -7.45 -2.15 11.27
C LEU A 158 -6.20 -1.31 11.58
N PHE A 159 -6.37 -0.07 12.03
CA PHE A 159 -5.29 0.86 12.33
C PHE A 159 -5.09 1.09 13.83
N HIS A 160 -5.96 0.52 14.66
CA HIS A 160 -5.79 0.54 16.11
C HIS A 160 -4.56 -0.27 16.52
N GLU A 161 -3.81 0.19 17.53
CA GLU A 161 -2.54 -0.44 17.97
C GLU A 161 -2.66 -1.94 18.24
N ARG A 162 -3.80 -2.37 18.80
CA ARG A 162 -4.11 -3.78 19.06
C ARG A 162 -4.22 -4.65 17.79
N ASN A 163 -4.50 -4.04 16.63
CA ASN A 163 -4.89 -4.74 15.42
C ASN A 163 -3.96 -4.48 14.23
N ARG A 164 -3.16 -3.39 14.25
CA ARG A 164 -2.42 -2.87 13.10
C ARG A 164 -1.46 -3.86 12.43
N GLY A 165 -1.00 -4.89 13.15
CA GLY A 165 -0.03 -5.86 12.65
C GLY A 165 1.34 -5.73 13.33
N VAL A 166 1.67 -4.54 13.83
CA VAL A 166 3.01 -4.21 14.31
C VAL A 166 2.99 -3.31 15.54
N VAL A 167 4.10 -3.31 16.26
CA VAL A 167 4.46 -2.30 17.26
C VAL A 167 5.66 -1.50 16.76
N GLU A 168 5.67 -0.19 17.03
CA GLU A 168 6.82 0.66 16.78
C GLU A 168 7.93 0.31 17.78
N ILE A 169 9.17 0.27 17.30
CA ILE A 169 10.34 0.09 18.14
C ILE A 169 10.48 1.38 18.96
N SER A 170 10.16 1.32 20.26
CA SER A 170 10.37 2.48 21.11
C SER A 170 11.87 2.71 21.29
N SER A 171 12.29 3.98 21.21
CA SER A 171 13.66 4.41 21.51
C SER A 171 14.11 4.10 22.95
N GLU A 172 13.18 3.67 23.81
CA GLU A 172 13.44 3.25 25.20
C GLU A 172 13.76 1.74 25.34
N LEU A 173 13.49 0.93 24.31
CA LEU A 173 13.81 -0.50 24.28
C LEU A 173 15.07 -0.83 23.48
N SER A 174 15.61 0.15 22.74
CA SER A 174 16.97 0.04 22.21
C SER A 174 17.92 0.29 23.38
N ASP A 175 18.53 -0.77 23.90
CA ASP A 175 19.85 -0.64 24.52
C ASP A 175 20.67 0.27 23.60
N GLU A 176 21.28 1.31 24.17
CA GLU A 176 22.07 2.36 23.50
C GLU A 176 22.72 1.83 22.19
N ASP A 177 22.10 2.11 21.02
CA ASP A 177 22.66 2.10 19.64
C ASP A 177 21.71 1.67 18.48
N GLU A 178 20.45 1.25 18.69
CA GLU A 178 19.66 0.61 17.58
C GLU A 178 18.27 1.21 17.23
N ALA A 179 17.96 2.45 17.62
CA ALA A 179 16.94 3.22 16.88
C ALA A 179 17.59 3.82 15.63
N ASN A 180 18.07 2.95 14.72
CA ASN A 180 18.76 3.42 13.53
C ASN A 180 17.71 3.92 12.53
N ASP A 181 17.73 5.23 12.26
CA ASP A 181 17.29 5.82 10.98
C ASP A 181 18.17 5.26 9.85
N GLU A 182 18.15 3.94 9.70
CA GLU A 182 18.99 3.17 8.80
C GLU A 182 18.44 3.41 7.41
N PHE A 183 19.20 4.17 6.64
CA PHE A 183 18.91 4.32 5.23
C PHE A 183 19.51 3.13 4.47
N THR A 184 18.83 2.72 3.40
CA THR A 184 19.34 1.70 2.51
C THR A 184 19.26 2.15 1.06
N TYR A 185 20.11 1.59 0.22
CA TYR A 185 20.02 1.71 -1.24
C TYR A 185 19.44 0.43 -1.86
N ASN A 186 19.13 -0.57 -1.03
CA ASN A 186 18.68 -1.88 -1.48
C ASN A 186 17.18 -1.86 -1.78
N LEU A 187 16.77 -2.64 -2.77
CA LEU A 187 15.36 -2.83 -3.10
C LEU A 187 14.72 -3.90 -2.21
N GLY A 188 13.48 -3.63 -1.80
CA GLY A 188 12.56 -4.65 -1.31
C GLY A 188 12.44 -4.76 0.21
N ILE A 189 11.74 -5.80 0.62
CA ILE A 189 11.46 -6.13 2.04
C ILE A 189 12.32 -7.29 2.56
N VAL A 190 13.18 -7.89 1.72
CA VAL A 190 14.06 -9.00 2.11
C VAL A 190 15.13 -8.53 3.09
N SER A 191 15.32 -9.24 4.20
CA SER A 191 16.36 -8.87 5.15
C SER A 191 17.77 -8.89 4.55
N GLU A 192 18.68 -8.13 5.14
CA GLU A 192 19.98 -7.82 4.53
C GLU A 192 20.82 -9.07 4.26
N LEU A 193 20.74 -10.06 5.16
CA LEU A 193 21.44 -11.34 5.05
C LEU A 193 21.07 -12.11 3.77
N PHE A 194 19.81 -11.98 3.33
CA PHE A 194 19.27 -12.71 2.18
C PHE A 194 19.10 -11.84 0.94
N THR A 195 19.51 -10.58 0.98
CA THR A 195 19.35 -9.64 -0.14
C THR A 195 20.17 -10.11 -1.36
N PRO A 196 19.50 -10.41 -2.50
CA PRO A 196 20.17 -10.78 -3.75
C PRO A 196 21.09 -9.69 -4.29
N ALA A 197 22.06 -10.07 -5.12
CA ALA A 197 23.04 -9.13 -5.66
C ALA A 197 22.42 -8.04 -6.54
N ASP A 198 21.38 -8.37 -7.31
CA ASP A 198 20.67 -7.45 -8.20
C ASP A 198 19.74 -6.47 -7.47
N PHE A 199 19.47 -6.68 -6.17
CA PHE A 199 18.75 -5.73 -5.33
C PHE A 199 19.68 -4.74 -4.63
N LYS A 200 20.97 -5.06 -4.50
CA LYS A 200 21.93 -4.23 -3.76
C LYS A 200 22.26 -2.97 -4.53
N GLY A 201 22.14 -1.81 -3.87
CA GLY A 201 22.42 -0.52 -4.51
C GLY A 201 21.51 -0.20 -5.68
N TYR A 202 20.29 -0.75 -5.69
CA TYR A 202 19.30 -0.53 -6.75
C TYR A 202 18.89 0.94 -6.86
N PHE A 203 18.69 1.62 -5.72
CA PHE A 203 18.32 3.03 -5.70
C PHE A 203 19.56 3.94 -5.79
N LYS A 204 19.43 5.05 -6.51
CA LYS A 204 20.47 6.08 -6.61
C LYS A 204 20.57 6.94 -5.35
N HIS A 205 19.44 7.09 -4.66
CA HIS A 205 19.32 7.86 -3.43
C HIS A 205 18.91 6.93 -2.29
N PRO A 206 19.37 7.20 -1.07
CA PRO A 206 18.97 6.40 0.07
C PRO A 206 17.47 6.51 0.31
N ILE A 207 16.86 5.39 0.69
CA ILE A 207 15.48 5.30 1.16
C ILE A 207 15.46 4.96 2.65
N TYR A 208 14.38 5.35 3.33
CA TYR A 208 14.15 5.09 4.75
C TYR A 208 13.03 4.05 4.89
N PRO A 209 13.37 2.75 4.96
CA PRO A 209 12.35 1.72 4.95
C PRO A 209 11.69 1.60 6.33
N ALA A 210 10.36 1.49 6.36
CA ALA A 210 9.62 1.32 7.61
C ALA A 210 9.99 0.00 8.33
N ARG A 211 10.49 -1.00 7.61
CA ARG A 211 10.92 -2.26 8.21
C ARG A 211 11.98 -2.09 9.31
N TYR A 212 12.74 -1.01 9.39
CA TYR A 212 13.69 -0.86 10.50
C TYR A 212 13.04 -0.29 11.78
N ASN A 213 11.80 0.19 11.70
CA ASN A 213 11.13 0.91 12.78
C ASN A 213 10.00 0.12 13.47
N TYR A 214 9.69 -1.09 12.99
CA TYR A 214 8.53 -1.86 13.44
C TYR A 214 8.87 -3.33 13.68
N TYR A 215 8.32 -3.93 14.73
CA TYR A 215 8.28 -5.40 14.91
C TYR A 215 6.86 -5.94 14.74
N PRO A 216 6.69 -7.16 14.19
CA PRO A 216 5.40 -7.84 14.17
C PRO A 216 4.80 -7.96 15.58
N HIS A 217 3.55 -7.55 15.72
CA HIS A 217 2.76 -7.80 16.92
C HIS A 217 1.95 -9.07 16.69
N GLU A 218 2.54 -10.24 16.98
CA GLU A 218 1.98 -11.55 16.57
C GLU A 218 0.57 -11.83 17.10
N GLU A 219 0.20 -11.22 18.23
CA GLU A 219 -1.16 -11.31 18.80
C GLU A 219 -2.18 -10.39 18.12
N SER A 220 -1.71 -9.45 17.29
CA SER A 220 -2.60 -8.56 16.55
C SER A 220 -3.33 -9.31 15.44
N TYR A 221 -4.55 -8.89 15.16
CA TYR A 221 -5.38 -9.51 14.15
C TYR A 221 -4.69 -9.53 12.77
N VAL A 222 -4.15 -8.38 12.32
CA VAL A 222 -3.52 -8.28 11.00
C VAL A 222 -2.29 -9.19 10.92
N ALA A 223 -1.48 -9.26 11.98
CA ALA A 223 -0.34 -10.19 12.00
C ALA A 223 -0.83 -11.63 11.90
N ARG A 224 -1.79 -12.06 12.74
CA ARG A 224 -2.38 -13.40 12.68
C ARG A 224 -2.94 -13.73 11.29
N TRP A 225 -3.68 -12.80 10.69
CA TRP A 225 -4.27 -12.98 9.36
C TRP A 225 -3.20 -13.21 8.30
N LEU A 226 -2.13 -12.42 8.33
CA LEU A 226 -0.98 -12.52 7.42
C LEU A 226 -0.21 -13.83 7.66
N ARG A 227 0.11 -14.15 8.93
CA ARG A 227 0.82 -15.38 9.32
C ARG A 227 0.08 -16.65 8.93
N LYS A 228 -1.24 -16.70 9.13
CA LYS A 228 -2.09 -17.83 8.71
C LYS A 228 -2.00 -18.10 7.21
N ARG A 229 -1.72 -17.06 6.43
CA ARG A 229 -1.55 -17.08 4.96
C ARG A 229 -0.08 -17.00 4.54
N GLN A 230 0.85 -17.17 5.48
CA GLN A 230 2.29 -17.14 5.23
C GLN A 230 2.78 -15.85 4.56
N CYS A 231 2.02 -14.76 4.69
CA CYS A 231 2.35 -13.44 4.16
C CYS A 231 3.30 -12.70 5.12
N PRO A 232 4.20 -11.83 4.61
CA PRO A 232 5.11 -11.07 5.44
C PRO A 232 4.39 -9.99 6.26
N VAL A 233 4.90 -9.74 7.47
CA VAL A 233 4.52 -8.62 8.34
C VAL A 233 5.72 -7.66 8.40
N ILE A 234 5.54 -6.44 7.90
CA ILE A 234 6.61 -5.44 7.73
C ILE A 234 6.34 -4.21 8.59
N SER A 235 5.25 -3.49 8.34
CA SER A 235 4.87 -2.28 9.11
C SER A 235 3.35 -2.16 9.39
N GLY A 236 2.62 -3.23 9.14
CA GLY A 236 1.18 -3.34 9.40
C GLY A 236 0.32 -2.73 8.30
N SER A 237 -0.98 -2.59 8.58
CA SER A 237 -1.99 -2.05 7.64
C SER A 237 -1.54 -0.76 6.96
N SER A 238 -1.64 -0.69 5.63
CA SER A 238 -1.21 0.49 4.87
C SER A 238 -2.20 1.66 4.96
N GLY A 239 -1.76 2.74 5.62
CA GLY A 239 -2.50 4.00 5.67
C GLY A 239 -2.57 4.71 4.31
N SER A 240 -1.52 4.59 3.49
CA SER A 240 -1.47 5.17 2.13
C SER A 240 -2.52 4.53 1.22
N THR A 241 -2.73 3.21 1.32
CA THR A 241 -3.78 2.51 0.58
C THR A 241 -5.18 2.92 1.05
N GLU A 242 -5.41 3.08 2.36
CA GLU A 242 -6.68 3.62 2.88
C GLU A 242 -6.97 5.00 2.30
N ALA A 243 -5.97 5.89 2.33
CA ALA A 243 -6.08 7.25 1.83
C ALA A 243 -6.44 7.28 0.33
N LEU A 244 -5.80 6.44 -0.47
CA LEU A 244 -6.07 6.32 -1.90
C LEU A 244 -7.52 5.87 -2.14
N LEU A 245 -7.97 4.84 -1.43
CA LEU A 245 -9.31 4.26 -1.57
C LEU A 245 -10.43 5.18 -1.06
N SER A 246 -10.24 5.85 0.07
CA SER A 246 -11.29 6.60 0.76
C SER A 246 -11.33 8.09 0.39
N ARG A 247 -10.19 8.67 -0.01
CA ARG A 247 -10.08 10.13 -0.26
C ARG A 247 -9.77 10.47 -1.70
N VAL A 248 -9.03 9.63 -2.42
CA VAL A 248 -8.58 9.96 -3.78
C VAL A 248 -9.52 9.37 -4.84
N PHE A 249 -9.69 8.05 -4.87
CA PHE A 249 -10.52 7.37 -5.88
C PHE A 249 -11.99 7.84 -5.95
N PRO A 250 -12.65 8.21 -4.84
CA PRO A 250 -14.02 8.74 -4.91
C PRO A 250 -14.12 10.10 -5.61
N LEU A 251 -13.02 10.88 -5.66
CA LEU A 251 -12.98 12.19 -6.30
C LEU A 251 -12.76 12.08 -7.82
N ILE A 252 -12.05 11.04 -8.26
CA ILE A 252 -11.66 10.88 -9.67
C ILE A 252 -12.55 9.82 -10.34
N GLN A 253 -13.77 10.23 -10.68
CA GLN A 253 -14.81 9.35 -11.25
C GLN A 253 -14.47 8.81 -12.64
N THR A 254 -13.52 9.43 -13.35
CA THR A 254 -13.09 9.00 -14.67
C THR A 254 -12.32 7.67 -14.64
N LEU A 255 -11.78 7.27 -13.49
CA LEU A 255 -11.08 5.99 -13.31
C LEU A 255 -12.07 4.82 -13.29
N THR A 256 -11.83 3.86 -14.19
CA THR A 256 -12.48 2.56 -14.20
C THR A 256 -12.04 1.71 -13.00
N SER A 257 -12.80 0.66 -12.70
CA SER A 257 -12.44 -0.29 -11.63
C SER A 257 -11.10 -0.97 -11.89
N GLU A 258 -10.78 -1.28 -13.15
CA GLU A 258 -9.51 -1.92 -13.51
C GLU A 258 -8.34 -0.95 -13.34
N GLU A 259 -8.47 0.32 -13.77
CA GLU A 259 -7.43 1.34 -13.54
C GLU A 259 -7.16 1.55 -12.04
N LYS A 260 -8.20 1.50 -11.20
CA LYS A 260 -8.05 1.55 -9.73
C LYS A 260 -7.25 0.36 -9.19
N LYS A 261 -7.51 -0.87 -9.68
CA LYS A 261 -6.72 -2.06 -9.33
C LYS A 261 -5.25 -1.91 -9.73
N ILE A 262 -5.01 -1.44 -10.96
CA ILE A 262 -3.67 -1.20 -11.48
C ILE A 262 -2.91 -0.21 -10.58
N ILE A 263 -3.54 0.91 -10.23
CA ILE A 263 -2.93 1.93 -9.36
C ILE A 263 -2.64 1.35 -7.96
N LEU A 264 -3.59 0.63 -7.34
CA LEU A 264 -3.42 0.01 -6.02
C LEU A 264 -2.28 -1.00 -6.02
N PHE A 265 -2.24 -1.86 -7.04
CA PHE A 265 -1.22 -2.90 -7.13
C PHE A 265 0.18 -2.32 -7.35
N ALA A 266 0.31 -1.33 -8.24
CA ALA A 266 1.57 -0.63 -8.44
C ALA A 266 2.01 0.16 -7.19
N GLN A 267 1.07 0.79 -6.47
CA GLN A 267 1.38 1.42 -5.18
C GLN A 267 1.88 0.38 -4.15
N ALA A 268 1.22 -0.78 -4.03
CA ALA A 268 1.67 -1.85 -3.15
C ALA A 268 3.09 -2.31 -3.49
N CYS A 269 3.37 -2.51 -4.78
CA CYS A 269 4.71 -2.83 -5.28
C CYS A 269 5.72 -1.72 -4.96
N ASN A 270 5.35 -0.44 -5.10
CA ASN A 270 6.21 0.68 -4.71
C ASN A 270 6.54 0.65 -3.21
N MET A 271 5.56 0.39 -2.35
CA MET A 271 5.77 0.27 -0.90
C MET A 271 6.70 -0.90 -0.56
N VAL A 272 6.55 -2.04 -1.23
CA VAL A 272 7.47 -3.18 -1.08
C VAL A 272 8.88 -2.81 -1.52
N ALA A 273 9.04 -2.20 -2.70
CA ALA A 273 10.35 -1.80 -3.21
C ALA A 273 11.08 -0.87 -2.24
N ASN A 274 10.34 0.01 -1.55
CA ASN A 274 10.86 0.94 -0.56
C ASN A 274 10.98 0.33 0.86
N GLY A 275 10.73 -0.98 1.04
CA GLY A 275 10.82 -1.64 2.34
C GLY A 275 9.78 -1.17 3.36
N HIS A 276 8.65 -0.64 2.90
CA HIS A 276 7.61 -0.05 3.74
C HIS A 276 6.55 -1.06 4.16
N HIS A 277 6.00 -1.81 3.22
CA HIS A 277 4.91 -2.75 3.47
C HIS A 277 5.10 -4.03 2.66
N SER A 278 4.44 -5.11 3.08
CA SER A 278 4.15 -6.22 2.16
C SER A 278 2.98 -5.87 1.23
N ILE A 279 2.82 -6.61 0.12
CA ILE A 279 1.68 -6.44 -0.79
C ILE A 279 0.36 -6.66 -0.03
N PHE A 280 0.31 -7.68 0.82
CA PHE A 280 -0.91 -8.05 1.51
C PHE A 280 -1.26 -7.16 2.71
N GLU A 281 -0.29 -6.41 3.27
CA GLU A 281 -0.57 -5.30 4.19
C GLU A 281 -1.34 -4.14 3.50
N ALA A 282 -1.18 -3.98 2.19
CA ALA A 282 -1.99 -3.07 1.39
C ALA A 282 -3.33 -3.72 0.98
N MET A 283 -3.30 -4.98 0.52
CA MET A 283 -4.51 -5.63 0.00
C MET A 283 -5.56 -5.94 1.08
N ILE A 284 -5.16 -6.22 2.32
CA ILE A 284 -6.12 -6.40 3.44
C ILE A 284 -6.94 -5.13 3.71
N VAL A 285 -6.35 -3.95 3.48
CA VAL A 285 -7.07 -2.69 3.54
C VAL A 285 -8.02 -2.57 2.35
N ALA A 286 -7.57 -2.93 1.15
CA ALA A 286 -8.40 -2.92 -0.06
C ALA A 286 -9.61 -3.85 0.04
N GLU A 287 -9.50 -4.97 0.74
CA GLU A 287 -10.62 -5.88 1.01
C GLU A 287 -11.80 -5.17 1.67
N SER A 288 -11.55 -4.27 2.63
CA SER A 288 -12.59 -3.43 3.28
C SER A 288 -13.30 -2.46 2.33
N PHE A 289 -12.81 -2.30 1.10
CA PHE A 289 -13.39 -1.48 0.04
C PHE A 289 -13.93 -2.33 -1.13
N GLY A 290 -14.11 -3.64 -0.93
CA GLY A 290 -14.75 -4.55 -1.88
C GLY A 290 -13.79 -5.30 -2.81
N TYR A 291 -12.47 -5.20 -2.60
CA TYR A 291 -11.47 -6.02 -3.29
C TYR A 291 -11.29 -7.36 -2.53
N VAL A 292 -12.30 -8.22 -2.63
CA VAL A 292 -12.39 -9.47 -1.85
C VAL A 292 -11.17 -10.36 -2.07
N LEU A 293 -10.58 -10.86 -0.97
CA LEU A 293 -9.48 -11.80 -0.99
C LEU A 293 -9.98 -13.22 -0.69
N GLU A 294 -9.80 -14.11 -1.65
CA GLU A 294 -10.16 -15.51 -1.50
C GLU A 294 -8.94 -16.35 -1.13
N THR A 295 -9.14 -17.34 -0.26
CA THR A 295 -8.14 -18.39 -0.05
C THR A 295 -7.96 -19.15 -1.36
N LYS A 296 -6.71 -19.31 -1.80
CA LYS A 296 -6.34 -20.08 -3.00
C LYS A 296 -5.55 -21.33 -2.62
N PRO A 297 -5.48 -22.36 -3.48
CA PRO A 297 -4.76 -23.60 -3.18
C PRO A 297 -3.26 -23.37 -2.90
N THR A 298 -2.61 -22.51 -3.68
CA THR A 298 -1.16 -22.22 -3.56
C THR A 298 -0.88 -20.77 -3.20
N LEU A 299 0.31 -20.50 -2.66
CA LEU A 299 0.77 -19.12 -2.42
C LEU A 299 0.81 -18.33 -3.73
N LEU A 300 1.30 -18.93 -4.82
CA LEU A 300 1.35 -18.27 -6.11
C LEU A 300 -0.04 -17.80 -6.55
N GLU A 301 -1.04 -18.68 -6.57
CA GLU A 301 -2.40 -18.31 -6.93
C GLU A 301 -2.99 -17.25 -5.98
N PHE A 302 -2.62 -17.30 -4.70
CA PHE A 302 -3.04 -16.30 -3.73
C PHE A 302 -2.48 -14.92 -4.10
N TYR A 303 -1.20 -14.80 -4.45
CA TYR A 303 -0.62 -13.54 -4.94
C TYR A 303 -1.22 -13.09 -6.26
N LEU A 304 -1.41 -14.01 -7.21
CA LEU A 304 -1.93 -13.70 -8.55
C LEU A 304 -3.33 -13.08 -8.51
N GLN A 305 -4.14 -13.36 -7.49
CA GLN A 305 -5.46 -12.72 -7.35
C GLN A 305 -5.38 -11.19 -7.20
N GLY A 306 -4.29 -10.67 -6.63
CA GLY A 306 -4.05 -9.24 -6.44
C GLY A 306 -3.46 -8.56 -7.68
N VAL A 307 -2.98 -9.33 -8.65
CA VAL A 307 -2.38 -8.81 -9.88
C VAL A 307 -3.50 -8.43 -10.87
N PRO A 308 -3.53 -7.20 -11.41
CA PRO A 308 -4.49 -6.79 -12.43
C PRO A 308 -4.49 -7.70 -13.66
N GLU A 309 -5.65 -7.88 -14.29
CA GLU A 309 -5.83 -8.83 -15.38
C GLU A 309 -4.97 -8.46 -16.61
N VAL A 310 -4.84 -7.16 -16.87
CA VAL A 310 -4.01 -6.63 -17.96
C VAL A 310 -2.54 -7.02 -17.77
N ILE A 311 -2.05 -7.00 -16.52
CA ILE A 311 -0.67 -7.37 -16.20
C ILE A 311 -0.49 -8.87 -16.32
N GLN A 312 -1.44 -9.65 -15.77
CA GLN A 312 -1.39 -11.12 -15.84
C GLN A 312 -1.32 -11.65 -17.29
N LYS A 313 -1.97 -10.97 -18.24
CA LYS A 313 -1.98 -11.38 -19.65
C LYS A 313 -0.76 -10.92 -20.44
N SER A 314 0.09 -10.07 -19.88
CA SER A 314 1.24 -9.52 -20.59
C SER A 314 2.34 -10.57 -20.78
N GLU A 315 3.02 -10.54 -21.92
CA GLU A 315 4.17 -11.40 -22.21
C GLU A 315 5.28 -11.21 -21.17
N ALA A 316 5.59 -9.95 -20.83
CA ALA A 316 6.57 -9.61 -19.81
C ALA A 316 6.29 -10.26 -18.45
N PHE A 317 5.02 -10.35 -18.04
CA PHE A 317 4.66 -10.99 -16.77
C PHE A 317 4.78 -12.52 -16.84
N HIS A 318 4.45 -13.13 -17.97
CA HIS A 318 4.70 -14.56 -18.17
C HIS A 318 6.20 -14.88 -18.14
N ASP A 319 7.03 -14.05 -18.77
CA ASP A 319 8.49 -14.19 -18.74
C ASP A 319 9.05 -14.02 -17.32
N PHE A 320 8.51 -13.04 -16.57
CA PHE A 320 8.83 -12.86 -15.16
C PHE A 320 8.54 -14.12 -14.34
N LEU A 321 7.35 -14.70 -14.47
CA LEU A 321 6.99 -15.93 -13.77
C LEU A 321 7.85 -17.12 -14.20
N ALA A 322 8.25 -17.20 -15.46
CA ALA A 322 9.10 -18.25 -16.00
C ALA A 322 10.60 -18.08 -15.67
N SER A 323 11.01 -16.93 -15.13
CA SER A 323 12.40 -16.63 -14.81
C SER A 323 12.96 -17.60 -13.76
N GLU A 324 14.27 -17.87 -13.82
CA GLU A 324 14.96 -18.73 -12.86
C GLU A 324 14.80 -18.23 -11.42
N ALA A 325 14.86 -16.90 -11.22
CA ALA A 325 14.68 -16.27 -9.92
C ALA A 325 13.35 -16.66 -9.29
N ILE A 326 12.24 -16.60 -10.04
CA ILE A 326 10.90 -16.94 -9.54
C ILE A 326 10.68 -18.46 -9.46
N GLN A 327 11.09 -19.22 -10.47
CA GLN A 327 10.94 -20.68 -10.50
C GLN A 327 11.75 -21.39 -9.39
N SER A 328 12.79 -20.74 -8.85
CA SER A 328 13.56 -21.26 -7.72
C SER A 328 12.85 -21.13 -6.37
N LEU A 329 11.80 -20.31 -6.27
CA LEU A 329 11.06 -20.06 -5.04
C LEU A 329 9.90 -21.07 -4.90
N PRO A 330 9.68 -21.65 -3.70
CA PRO A 330 8.61 -22.64 -3.46
C PRO A 330 7.21 -21.97 -3.34
N MET A 331 6.78 -21.27 -4.38
CA MET A 331 5.49 -20.56 -4.44
C MET A 331 4.30 -21.48 -4.75
N ASP A 332 4.56 -22.71 -5.21
CA ASP A 332 3.58 -23.78 -5.37
C ASP A 332 3.15 -24.41 -4.04
N ARG A 333 3.77 -23.98 -2.93
CA ARG A 333 3.44 -24.43 -1.59
C ARG A 333 1.95 -24.26 -1.32
N PRO A 334 1.27 -25.29 -0.77
CA PRO A 334 -0.12 -25.17 -0.36
C PRO A 334 -0.28 -24.05 0.67
N MET A 335 -1.27 -23.20 0.46
CA MET A 335 -1.82 -22.33 1.50
C MET A 335 -2.60 -23.21 2.48
N THR A 336 -1.91 -24.05 3.26
CA THR A 336 -2.57 -24.78 4.34
C THR A 336 -2.85 -23.74 5.42
N PRO A 337 -4.11 -23.37 5.70
CA PRO A 337 -4.38 -22.54 6.84
C PRO A 337 -3.89 -23.33 8.06
N LEU A 338 -3.00 -22.78 8.85
CA LEU A 338 -2.74 -23.34 10.17
C LEU A 338 -4.10 -23.40 10.87
N GLU A 339 -4.53 -24.61 11.26
CA GLU A 339 -5.74 -24.81 12.06
C GLU A 339 -5.55 -24.11 13.41
N ILE A 340 -5.82 -22.82 13.44
CA ILE A 340 -6.09 -22.09 14.67
C ILE A 340 -7.60 -21.98 14.73
N SER A 341 -8.23 -22.95 15.40
CA SER A 341 -9.65 -22.87 15.73
C SER A 341 -9.83 -21.79 16.79
N THR A 342 -10.30 -20.62 16.41
CA THR A 342 -10.90 -19.68 17.37
C THR A 342 -12.07 -18.97 16.72
N SER A 343 -13.25 -19.14 17.32
CA SER A 343 -14.52 -18.45 17.06
C SER A 343 -14.45 -16.91 17.02
N GLU A 344 -13.28 -16.33 17.30
CA GLU A 344 -12.99 -14.90 17.26
C GLU A 344 -12.73 -14.38 15.84
N GLU A 345 -12.24 -15.21 14.91
CA GLU A 345 -12.01 -14.79 13.52
C GLU A 345 -13.31 -14.58 12.76
N ASP A 346 -14.28 -15.48 12.91
CA ASP A 346 -15.60 -15.37 12.27
C ASP A 346 -16.37 -14.14 12.78
N GLY A 347 -16.29 -13.85 14.08
CA GLY A 347 -16.93 -12.67 14.69
C GLY A 347 -16.38 -11.33 14.19
N PHE A 348 -15.09 -11.26 13.82
CA PHE A 348 -14.48 -10.05 13.28
C PHE A 348 -14.64 -9.91 11.76
N PHE A 349 -14.67 -11.00 10.99
CA PHE A 349 -15.10 -10.91 9.59
C PHE A 349 -16.56 -10.46 9.51
N ASP A 350 -17.41 -10.93 10.40
CA ASP A 350 -18.75 -10.40 10.57
C ASP A 350 -18.72 -8.94 11.03
N GLU A 351 -17.83 -8.51 11.93
CA GLU A 351 -17.72 -7.12 12.39
C GLU A 351 -17.18 -6.17 11.31
N ILE A 352 -16.09 -6.51 10.60
CA ILE A 352 -15.59 -5.78 9.43
C ILE A 352 -16.62 -5.79 8.30
N SER A 353 -17.23 -6.95 7.99
CA SER A 353 -18.28 -7.05 6.97
C SER A 353 -19.49 -6.19 7.34
N MET A 354 -19.92 -6.18 8.61
CA MET A 354 -20.99 -5.31 9.11
C MET A 354 -20.62 -3.83 9.12
N LEU A 355 -19.34 -3.47 9.23
CA LEU A 355 -18.84 -2.09 9.18
C LEU A 355 -18.54 -1.61 7.74
N THR A 356 -18.41 -2.55 6.80
CA THR A 356 -18.09 -2.30 5.38
C THR A 356 -19.27 -2.53 4.43
N THR A 357 -20.37 -3.17 4.86
CA THR A 357 -21.71 -3.03 4.26
C THR A 357 -22.32 -1.71 4.67
#